data_AF-A0A367ACT9-F1
#
_entry.id   AF-A0A367ACT9-F1
#
_cell.length_a   1.000
_cell.length_b   1.000
_cell.length_c   1.000
_cell.angle_alpha   90.00
_cell.angle_beta   90.00
_cell.angle_gamma   90.00
#
_symmetry.space_group_name_H-M   'P 1'
#
loop_
_entity.id
_entity.type
_entity.pdbx_description
1 polymer ?
#
loop_
_entity_poly.entity_id
_entity_poly.type
_entity_poly.pdbx_seq_one_letter_code
_entity_poly.pdbx_strand_id
1 'polypeptide(L)' 'MPLPDDPSRYVEVRGRVTEVTEDGARQHIDELAQRYIGRPYPWFGGRDQVRLLLRISPEKVTSPRG' A
#
# COMPACT_ATOMS: atom_id res chain seq x y z
N MET A 1 15.35 -1.38 -8.43
CA MET A 1 14.71 -2.68 -8.12
C MET A 1 14.82 -3.52 -9.38
N PRO A 2 15.60 -4.61 -9.39
CA PRO A 2 15.56 -5.52 -10.53
C PRO A 2 14.17 -6.17 -10.61
N LEU A 3 13.77 -6.55 -11.81
CA LEU A 3 12.57 -7.33 -12.04
C LEU A 3 12.63 -8.63 -11.20
N PRO A 4 11.49 -9.17 -10.74
CA PRO A 4 11.51 -10.41 -9.99
C PRO A 4 12.14 -11.52 -10.83
N ASP A 5 13.14 -12.21 -10.26
CA ASP A 5 13.88 -13.31 -10.92
C ASP A 5 12.98 -14.51 -11.29
N ASP A 6 11.76 -14.55 -10.73
CA ASP A 6 10.76 -15.59 -10.97
C ASP A 6 9.35 -14.94 -11.04
N PRO A 7 8.75 -14.81 -12.24
CA PRO A 7 7.41 -14.23 -12.41
C PRO A 7 6.29 -15.10 -11.79
N SER A 8 6.56 -16.37 -11.45
CA SER A 8 5.61 -17.21 -10.71
C SER A 8 5.55 -16.86 -9.21
N ARG A 9 6.43 -15.98 -8.72
CA ARG A 9 6.44 -15.55 -7.32
C ARG A 9 5.55 -14.33 -7.12
N TYR A 10 4.24 -14.56 -7.07
CA TYR A 10 3.26 -13.52 -6.70
C TYR A 10 2.24 -14.04 -5.69
N VAL A 11 1.57 -13.10 -5.03
CA VAL A 11 0.38 -13.34 -4.21
C VAL A 11 -0.71 -12.40 -4.70
N GLU A 12 -1.90 -12.92 -4.90
CA GLU A 12 -3.10 -12.15 -5.20
C GLU A 12 -3.99 -12.11 -3.95
N VAL A 13 -4.37 -10.90 -3.52
CA VAL A 13 -5.30 -10.69 -2.40
C VAL A 13 -6.53 -9.97 -2.92
N ARG A 14 -7.69 -10.62 -2.85
CA ARG A 14 -9.01 -10.01 -3.13
C ARG A 14 -9.73 -9.78 -1.82
N GLY A 15 -10.38 -8.64 -1.68
CA GLY A 15 -11.10 -8.29 -0.47
C GLY A 15 -12.04 -7.11 -0.66
N ARG A 16 -12.78 -6.78 0.40
CA ARG A 16 -13.64 -5.59 0.45
C ARG A 16 -13.01 -4.49 1.28
N VAL A 17 -13.23 -3.25 0.86
CA VAL A 17 -12.89 -2.08 1.69
C VAL A 17 -13.87 -2.03 2.86
N THR A 18 -13.35 -2.08 4.07
CA THR A 18 -14.15 -2.01 5.31
C THR A 18 -14.10 -0.63 5.96
N GLU A 19 -13.15 0.21 5.56
CA GLU A 19 -13.00 1.57 6.06
C GLU A 19 -12.26 2.46 5.05
N VAL A 20 -12.70 3.70 4.98
CA VAL A 20 -12.02 4.79 4.29
C VAL A 20 -11.96 5.96 5.26
N THR A 21 -10.77 6.42 5.62
CA THR A 21 -10.60 7.51 6.60
C THR A 21 -9.43 8.42 6.23
N GLU A 22 -9.54 9.69 6.62
CA GLU A 22 -8.44 10.66 6.60
C GLU A 22 -7.58 10.56 7.86
N ASP A 23 -8.16 10.06 8.96
CA ASP A 23 -7.52 9.98 10.26
C ASP A 23 -6.32 9.03 10.20
N GLY A 24 -5.15 9.54 10.58
CA GLY A 24 -3.89 8.79 10.52
C GLY A 24 -3.33 8.57 9.11
N ALA A 25 -4.03 8.94 8.03
CA ALA A 25 -3.58 8.70 6.66
C ALA A 25 -2.25 9.41 6.33
N ARG A 26 -2.06 10.63 6.86
CA ARG A 26 -0.80 11.39 6.72
C ARG A 26 0.37 10.70 7.41
N GLN A 27 0.17 10.25 8.65
CA GLN A 27 1.22 9.54 9.39
C GLN A 27 1.57 8.23 8.68
N HIS A 28 0.56 7.49 8.22
CA HIS A 28 0.76 6.22 7.53
C HIS A 28 1.57 6.38 6.23
N ILE A 29 1.32 7.42 5.42
CA ILE A 29 2.12 7.66 4.21
C ILE A 29 3.57 8.08 4.53
N ASP A 30 3.79 8.81 5.62
CA ASP A 30 5.13 9.15 6.10
C ASP A 30 5.90 7.89 6.54
N GLU A 31 5.26 6.97 7.26
CA GLU A 31 5.83 5.66 7.64
C GLU A 31 6.18 4.81 6.42
N LEU A 32 5.29 4.75 5.42
CA LEU A 32 5.56 4.07 4.15
C LEU A 32 6.74 4.71 3.39
N ALA A 33 6.82 6.04 3.38
CA ALA A 33 7.93 6.73 2.75
C ALA A 33 9.27 6.39 3.40
N GLN A 34 9.34 6.41 4.74
CA GLN A 34 10.55 5.97 5.44
C GLN A 34 10.89 4.51 5.12
N ARG A 35 9.91 3.62 5.10
CA ARG A 35 10.12 2.19 4.83
C ARG A 35 10.60 1.87 3.42
N TYR A 36 10.03 2.51 2.41
CA TYR A 36 10.23 2.11 1.00
C TYR A 36 11.16 3.03 0.22
N ILE A 37 11.34 4.29 0.63
CA ILE A 37 12.21 5.25 -0.04
C ILE A 37 13.25 5.89 0.88
N GLY A 38 13.25 5.57 2.19
CA GLY A 38 14.28 5.97 3.15
C GLY A 38 14.32 7.48 3.44
N ARG A 39 13.22 8.20 3.20
CA ARG A 39 13.14 9.65 3.37
C ARG A 39 11.71 10.10 3.70
N PRO A 40 11.52 11.33 4.23
CA PRO A 40 10.19 11.90 4.44
C PRO A 40 9.38 11.91 3.14
N TYR A 41 8.05 11.78 3.25
CA TYR A 41 7.17 11.72 2.09
C TYR A 41 7.33 12.99 1.23
N PRO A 42 7.65 12.87 -0.07
CA PRO A 42 7.95 14.03 -0.92
C PRO A 42 6.74 14.89 -1.32
N TRP A 43 5.53 14.56 -0.85
CA TRP A 43 4.28 15.25 -1.23
C TRP A 43 3.99 15.18 -2.73
N PHE A 44 4.06 13.97 -3.30
CA PHE A 44 3.67 13.74 -4.69
C PHE A 44 2.24 14.25 -4.92
N GLY A 45 2.09 15.24 -5.80
CA GLY A 45 0.80 15.86 -6.11
C GLY A 45 0.45 17.14 -5.33
N GLY A 46 1.30 17.62 -4.43
CA GLY A 46 1.06 18.87 -3.68
C GLY A 46 0.61 18.63 -2.23
N ARG A 47 0.73 19.67 -1.41
CA ARG A 47 0.41 19.62 0.03
C ARG A 47 -1.07 19.86 0.35
N ASP A 48 -1.80 20.35 -0.62
CA ASP A 48 -3.23 20.63 -0.60
C ASP A 48 -4.09 19.37 -0.79
N GLN A 49 -3.48 18.25 -1.17
CA GLN A 49 -4.21 17.00 -1.34
C GLN A 49 -4.50 16.30 -0.01
N VAL A 50 -5.75 15.86 0.13
CA VAL A 50 -6.19 14.98 1.20
C VAL A 50 -5.68 13.55 0.95
N ARG A 51 -5.23 12.88 2.01
CA ARG A 51 -4.79 11.48 1.96
C ARG A 51 -5.85 10.61 2.61
N LEU A 52 -6.18 9.51 1.95
CA LEU A 52 -7.11 8.52 2.46
C LEU A 52 -6.37 7.23 2.77
N LEU A 53 -6.70 6.67 3.92
CA LEU A 53 -6.30 5.33 4.34
C LEU A 53 -7.47 4.37 4.09
N LEU A 54 -7.21 3.33 3.32
CA LEU A 54 -8.19 2.29 3.02
C LEU A 54 -7.83 1.02 3.80
N ARG A 55 -8.78 0.51 4.57
CA ARG A 55 -8.65 -0.81 5.20
C ARG A 55 -9.36 -1.84 4.35
N ILE A 56 -8.63 -2.86 3.92
CA ILE A 56 -9.15 -3.93 3.06
C ILE A 56 -9.19 -5.21 3.89
N SER A 57 -10.39 -5.78 4.06
CA SER A 57 -10.54 -7.11 4.64
C SER A 57 -10.37 -8.17 3.55
N PRO A 58 -9.36 -9.05 3.64
CA PRO A 58 -9.15 -10.08 2.64
C PRO A 58 -10.28 -11.11 2.67
N GLU A 59 -10.71 -11.54 1.49
CA GLU A 59 -11.74 -12.57 1.28
C GLU A 59 -11.17 -13.79 0.55
N LYS A 60 -10.19 -13.58 -0.33
CA LYS A 60 -9.48 -14.64 -1.01
C LYS A 60 -8.02 -14.28 -1.18
N VAL A 61 -7.13 -15.23 -0.86
CA VAL A 61 -5.69 -15.13 -1.09
C VAL A 61 -5.29 -16.30 -1.99
N THR A 62 -4.67 -15.99 -3.13
CA THR A 62 -4.20 -16.99 -4.11
C THR A 62 -2.69 -16.85 -4.29
N SER A 63 -1.98 -17.97 -4.39
CA SER A 63 -0.58 -18.00 -4.80
C SER A 63 -0.35 -19.15 -5.78
N PRO A 64 0.56 -19.05 -6.76
CA PRO A 64 0.77 -20.09 -7.78
C PRO A 64 1.19 -21.47 -7.26
N ARG A 65 1.58 -21.58 -5.99
CA ARG A 65 2.00 -22.82 -5.35
C ARG A 65 1.03 -23.31 -4.26
N GLY A 66 -0.19 -22.78 -4.22
CA GLY A 66 -1.23 -23.12 -3.23
C GLY A 66 -2.59 -23.40 -3.84
#